data_AF-A0A7R9QAG8-F1
#
_entry.id   AF-A0A7R9QAG8-F1
#
_cell.length_a   1.000
_cell.length_b   1.000
_cell.length_c   1.000
_cell.angle_alpha   90.00
_cell.angle_beta   90.00
_cell.angle_gamma   90.00
#
_symmetry.space_group_name_H-M   'P 1'
#
loop_
_entity.id
_entity.type
_entity.pdbx_description
1 polymer ?
#
loop_
_entity_poly.entity_id
_entity_poly.type
_entity_poly.pdbx_seq_one_letter_code
_entity_poly.pdbx_strand_id
1 'polypeptide(L)'
;FSHKLTLDSDEKAFVSRVRSASTSGNTDSPEGTLDALMQALVCKQEIGWRDQSDKIIVVATDEEFHYAGDGKLAGILVPNDGECHMSGHNYSHYHVLDYPSMHQIAEKVRENKFNIVFTVTNKVRPIYETLANIIGSTARVDTLQDEDSTTIINLIDKVYSDIRSSVELRVERMSDFIEIDLYSKCENKTEFKTNKCTFKGRPDITFYANIRLKSCPKDRSLWDQKIKIGLANINESIEIDLRMDCECECERADKIAKNSAECHNAGTFACGICAACNGNRTGDQCECDPEKPIDPKDPEAHCKHPEITNTCSGRGFCECGKCNCFVGFSGDYCQYDDSNCHPDNDKNFKICNGNGRCLEAKCNCSKGFTGKYCDCPTDNQTCTTTTNGQQQVCSGEGKCVCGQCECNTSSQTGKYCQICPRCESQAYCDLMLSCVPKICELYGTNCTESCDRFDYKLVDELTDLMANNTDGLLTFVNQCRNRTLNNECDISFTYERTDDEINKRLSFKITKLDKSCAEKVNLVVVSGSVISGIILVGLALLLIWKLIAEILDRKEFARFQQELSKANWEQSENPLYKEAKSTFTNPTFGLREKSMKRISRLTDRISRRFDFNK
;
A
#
# COMPACT_ATOMS: atom_id res chain seq x y z
N PHE A 1 -13.04 -3.04 -32.22
CA PHE A 1 -11.76 -3.44 -32.85
C PHE A 1 -11.94 -3.72 -34.34
N SER A 2 -11.03 -3.22 -35.18
CA SER A 2 -11.01 -3.49 -36.63
C SER A 2 -9.56 -3.77 -37.06
N HIS A 3 -9.31 -4.98 -37.53
CA HIS A 3 -8.01 -5.40 -38.07
C HIS A 3 -7.80 -4.85 -39.47
N LYS A 4 -6.80 -3.99 -39.66
CA LYS A 4 -6.58 -3.30 -40.93
C LYS A 4 -5.54 -3.95 -41.84
N LEU A 5 -4.55 -4.63 -41.28
CA LEU A 5 -3.40 -5.16 -42.02
C LEU A 5 -2.79 -6.35 -41.27
N THR A 6 -2.81 -7.52 -41.90
CA THR A 6 -2.07 -8.71 -41.43
C THR A 6 -0.57 -8.43 -41.49
N LEU A 7 0.18 -8.95 -40.51
CA LEU A 7 1.63 -8.78 -40.42
C LEU A 7 2.32 -9.30 -41.69
N ASP A 8 3.07 -8.41 -42.34
CA ASP A 8 3.85 -8.70 -43.54
C ASP A 8 5.09 -7.78 -43.59
N SER A 9 6.04 -8.10 -44.46
CA SER A 9 7.25 -7.36 -44.77
C SER A 9 7.06 -6.16 -45.70
N ASP A 10 5.86 -5.95 -46.27
CA ASP A 10 5.58 -4.82 -47.15
C ASP A 10 5.32 -3.51 -46.38
N GLU A 11 6.39 -2.74 -46.19
CA GLU A 11 6.35 -1.40 -45.58
C GLU A 11 5.42 -0.42 -46.31
N LYS A 12 5.30 -0.54 -47.64
CA LYS A 12 4.45 0.38 -48.43
C LYS A 12 2.98 0.11 -48.16
N ALA A 13 2.60 -1.15 -48.00
CA ALA A 13 1.25 -1.53 -47.60
C ALA A 13 0.90 -0.94 -46.22
N PHE A 14 1.83 -0.98 -45.25
CA PHE A 14 1.65 -0.36 -43.94
C PHE A 14 1.42 1.15 -44.04
N VAL A 15 2.32 1.88 -44.72
CA VAL A 15 2.19 3.34 -44.88
C VAL A 15 0.88 3.71 -45.58
N SER A 16 0.50 2.97 -46.63
CA SER A 16 -0.76 3.19 -47.33
C SER A 16 -1.95 2.98 -46.41
N ARG A 17 -1.92 1.94 -45.56
CA ARG A 17 -3.04 1.61 -44.68
C ARG A 17 -3.21 2.63 -43.56
N VAL A 18 -2.11 3.06 -42.94
CA VAL A 18 -2.10 4.11 -41.91
C VAL A 18 -2.65 5.42 -42.47
N ARG A 19 -2.21 5.85 -43.65
CA ARG A 19 -2.73 7.09 -44.29
C ARG A 19 -4.21 7.01 -44.64
N SER A 20 -4.73 5.81 -44.91
CA SER A 20 -6.15 5.59 -45.21
C SER A 20 -7.03 5.44 -43.97
N ALA A 21 -6.45 5.39 -42.77
CA ALA A 21 -7.20 5.19 -41.54
C ALA A 21 -7.98 6.45 -41.18
N SER A 22 -9.32 6.32 -41.08
CA SER A 22 -10.21 7.37 -40.61
C SER A 22 -10.29 7.35 -39.09
N THR A 23 -10.39 8.53 -38.47
CA THR A 23 -10.71 8.66 -37.05
C THR A 23 -12.21 8.39 -36.81
N SER A 24 -12.52 7.88 -35.62
CA SER A 24 -13.88 7.72 -35.09
C SER A 24 -13.98 8.47 -33.76
N GLY A 25 -15.17 8.58 -33.20
CA GLY A 25 -15.38 9.11 -31.84
C GLY A 25 -16.26 8.20 -31.00
N ASN A 26 -16.13 8.34 -29.67
CA ASN A 26 -16.95 7.76 -28.63
C ASN A 26 -17.74 8.85 -27.88
N THR A 27 -18.68 8.44 -27.02
CA THR A 27 -19.54 9.37 -26.26
C THR A 27 -19.02 9.61 -24.84
N ASP A 28 -18.41 8.59 -24.25
CA ASP A 28 -17.78 8.56 -22.95
C ASP A 28 -16.25 8.58 -23.05
N SER A 29 -15.55 8.76 -21.92
CA SER A 29 -14.07 8.89 -21.91
C SER A 29 -13.37 7.55 -22.13
N PRO A 30 -13.67 6.46 -21.38
CA PRO A 30 -12.93 5.21 -21.53
C PRO A 30 -13.19 4.53 -22.88
N GLU A 31 -12.19 3.83 -23.40
CA GLU A 31 -12.26 3.15 -24.68
C GLU A 31 -12.29 1.62 -24.55
N GLY A 32 -12.72 0.94 -25.61
CA GLY A 32 -12.70 -0.52 -25.73
C GLY A 32 -11.30 -1.11 -26.01
N THR A 33 -10.24 -0.55 -25.41
CA THR A 33 -8.84 -0.94 -25.66
C THR A 33 -8.57 -2.40 -25.33
N LEU A 34 -9.14 -2.91 -24.23
CA LEU A 34 -8.88 -4.29 -23.83
C LEU A 34 -9.55 -5.33 -24.74
N ASP A 35 -10.69 -5.01 -25.36
CA ASP A 35 -11.29 -5.87 -26.40
C ASP A 35 -10.37 -6.00 -27.61
N ALA A 36 -9.83 -4.87 -28.06
CA ALA A 36 -8.87 -4.86 -29.17
C ALA A 36 -7.61 -5.65 -28.84
N LEU A 37 -7.07 -5.46 -27.63
CA LEU A 37 -5.90 -6.18 -27.16
C LEU A 37 -6.17 -7.68 -27.06
N MET A 38 -7.31 -8.10 -26.48
CA MET A 38 -7.70 -9.50 -26.39
C MET A 38 -7.74 -10.16 -27.77
N GLN A 39 -8.46 -9.56 -28.72
CA GLN A 39 -8.57 -10.11 -30.08
C GLN A 39 -7.21 -10.17 -30.78
N ALA A 40 -6.34 -9.16 -30.60
CA ALA A 40 -4.99 -9.18 -31.15
C ALA A 40 -4.09 -10.29 -30.55
N LEU A 41 -4.31 -10.67 -29.29
CA LEU A 41 -3.57 -11.73 -28.59
C LEU A 41 -3.99 -13.13 -29.06
N VAL A 42 -5.29 -13.34 -29.30
CA VAL A 42 -5.87 -14.68 -29.51
C VAL A 42 -6.10 -15.03 -30.99
N CYS A 43 -6.34 -14.04 -31.86
CA CYS A 43 -6.55 -14.23 -33.30
C CYS A 43 -5.24 -14.38 -34.08
N LYS A 44 -4.51 -15.47 -33.81
CA LYS A 44 -3.15 -15.68 -34.36
C LYS A 44 -3.09 -15.68 -35.88
N GLN A 45 -4.06 -16.30 -36.53
CA GLN A 45 -4.04 -16.50 -37.99
C GLN A 45 -4.41 -15.22 -38.74
N GLU A 46 -5.42 -14.50 -38.24
CA GLU A 46 -5.92 -13.26 -38.82
C GLU A 46 -4.87 -12.14 -38.73
N ILE A 47 -4.23 -12.02 -37.56
CA ILE A 47 -3.17 -11.04 -37.33
C ILE A 47 -1.87 -11.45 -38.03
N GLY A 48 -1.58 -12.76 -38.12
CA GLY A 48 -0.38 -13.29 -38.78
C GLY A 48 0.83 -13.47 -37.85
N TRP A 49 0.59 -13.81 -36.58
CA TRP A 49 1.68 -14.05 -35.63
C TRP A 49 2.47 -15.32 -35.97
N ARG A 50 3.80 -15.21 -36.04
CA ARG A 50 4.69 -16.38 -36.19
C ARG A 50 4.96 -17.04 -34.84
N ASP A 51 5.13 -18.35 -34.83
CA ASP A 51 5.34 -19.11 -33.59
C ASP A 51 6.71 -18.88 -32.96
N GLN A 52 7.77 -18.82 -33.77
CA GLN A 52 9.16 -18.63 -33.34
C GLN A 52 9.63 -17.19 -33.62
N SER A 53 9.02 -16.22 -32.93
CA SER A 53 9.44 -14.83 -33.01
C SER A 53 9.12 -14.07 -31.72
N ASP A 54 9.89 -13.03 -31.43
CA ASP A 54 9.48 -12.02 -30.45
C ASP A 54 8.22 -11.31 -30.95
N LYS A 55 7.13 -11.44 -30.20
CA LYS A 55 5.84 -10.80 -30.53
C LYS A 55 5.69 -9.54 -29.71
N ILE A 56 5.52 -8.40 -30.36
CA ILE A 56 5.42 -7.09 -29.73
C ILE A 56 4.10 -6.46 -30.15
N ILE A 57 3.29 -6.05 -29.18
CA ILE A 57 2.09 -5.25 -29.39
C ILE A 57 2.33 -3.88 -28.78
N VAL A 58 2.19 -2.84 -29.59
CA VAL A 58 2.22 -1.45 -29.16
C VAL A 58 0.78 -0.95 -29.08
N VAL A 59 0.36 -0.52 -27.89
CA VAL A 59 -0.96 0.04 -27.62
C VAL A 59 -0.80 1.54 -27.43
N ALA A 60 -1.38 2.33 -28.32
CA ALA A 60 -1.33 3.79 -28.27
C ALA A 60 -2.72 4.37 -28.02
N THR A 61 -2.84 5.18 -26.96
CA THR A 61 -4.11 5.80 -26.55
C THR A 61 -3.86 6.93 -25.55
N ASP A 62 -4.70 7.93 -25.56
CA ASP A 62 -4.69 9.09 -24.65
C ASP A 62 -5.74 8.98 -23.53
N GLU A 63 -6.57 7.94 -23.55
CA GLU A 63 -7.68 7.73 -22.63
C GLU A 63 -7.62 6.39 -21.87
N GLU A 64 -8.47 6.27 -20.85
CA GLU A 64 -8.62 5.06 -20.03
C GLU A 64 -9.28 3.92 -20.82
N PHE A 65 -9.33 2.72 -20.25
CA PHE A 65 -9.97 1.57 -20.88
C PHE A 65 -11.14 1.04 -20.05
N HIS A 66 -12.19 0.57 -20.72
CA HIS A 66 -13.20 -0.26 -20.09
C HIS A 66 -12.67 -1.65 -19.74
N TYR A 67 -13.19 -2.23 -18.67
CA TYR A 67 -12.86 -3.57 -18.20
C TYR A 67 -14.10 -4.33 -17.74
N ALA A 68 -13.94 -5.64 -17.50
CA ALA A 68 -15.03 -6.53 -17.11
C ALA A 68 -15.94 -5.94 -16.02
N GLY A 69 -17.25 -5.92 -16.28
CA GLY A 69 -18.29 -5.30 -15.47
C GLY A 69 -18.89 -4.04 -16.09
N ASP A 70 -18.14 -3.28 -16.89
CA ASP A 70 -18.61 -2.03 -17.49
C ASP A 70 -19.70 -2.27 -18.55
N GLY A 71 -19.64 -3.39 -19.28
CA GLY A 71 -20.64 -3.76 -20.29
C GLY A 71 -22.05 -3.94 -19.70
N LYS A 72 -22.18 -4.12 -18.39
CA LYS A 72 -23.46 -4.19 -17.69
C LYS A 72 -24.33 -2.95 -17.93
N LEU A 73 -23.71 -1.77 -18.05
CA LEU A 73 -24.44 -0.52 -18.36
C LEU A 73 -25.06 -0.53 -19.76
N ALA A 74 -24.46 -1.28 -20.70
CA ALA A 74 -24.96 -1.50 -22.05
C ALA A 74 -25.88 -2.74 -22.16
N GLY A 75 -26.19 -3.41 -21.05
CA GLY A 75 -26.99 -4.65 -21.03
C GLY A 75 -26.22 -5.89 -21.48
N ILE A 76 -24.89 -5.81 -21.58
CA ILE A 76 -24.01 -6.93 -21.93
C ILE A 76 -23.60 -7.63 -20.63
N LEU A 77 -24.04 -8.87 -20.44
CA LEU A 77 -23.88 -9.62 -19.18
C LEU A 77 -23.01 -10.88 -19.32
N VAL A 78 -22.65 -11.26 -20.54
CA VAL A 78 -21.86 -12.47 -20.79
C VAL A 78 -20.39 -12.10 -20.68
N PRO A 79 -19.62 -12.71 -19.77
CA PRO A 79 -18.19 -12.41 -19.65
C PRO A 79 -17.42 -12.72 -20.92
N ASN A 80 -16.31 -12.01 -21.14
CA ASN A 80 -15.38 -12.33 -22.21
C ASN A 80 -14.85 -13.78 -22.07
N ASP A 81 -14.88 -14.55 -23.16
CA ASP A 81 -14.44 -15.95 -23.17
C ASP A 81 -12.95 -16.12 -23.47
N GLY A 82 -12.26 -15.05 -23.87
CA GLY A 82 -10.83 -15.10 -24.21
C GLY A 82 -10.54 -15.84 -25.52
N GLU A 83 -11.51 -15.94 -26.43
CA GLU A 83 -11.39 -16.60 -27.73
C GLU A 83 -11.40 -15.61 -28.90
N CYS A 84 -10.98 -16.08 -30.08
CA CYS A 84 -10.95 -15.27 -31.30
C CYS A 84 -12.33 -15.17 -31.96
N HIS A 85 -12.78 -13.94 -32.21
CA HIS A 85 -14.13 -13.62 -32.68
C HIS A 85 -14.10 -12.58 -33.81
N MET A 86 -13.49 -12.92 -34.94
CA MET A 86 -13.42 -12.04 -36.11
C MET A 86 -14.46 -12.41 -37.17
N SER A 87 -15.19 -11.41 -37.66
CA SER A 87 -15.99 -11.52 -38.87
C SER A 87 -15.38 -10.62 -39.95
N GLY A 88 -14.66 -11.25 -40.88
CA GLY A 88 -13.79 -10.55 -41.82
C GLY A 88 -12.71 -9.78 -41.07
N HIS A 89 -12.77 -8.45 -41.14
CA HIS A 89 -11.78 -7.56 -40.53
C HIS A 89 -12.23 -6.96 -39.19
N ASN A 90 -13.41 -7.31 -38.67
CA ASN A 90 -13.96 -6.66 -37.48
C ASN A 90 -14.25 -7.65 -36.38
N TYR A 91 -14.07 -7.20 -35.13
CA TYR A 91 -14.52 -7.95 -33.96
C TYR A 91 -16.04 -8.06 -34.01
N SER A 92 -16.54 -9.29 -33.96
CA SER A 92 -17.96 -9.60 -34.18
C SER A 92 -18.79 -9.59 -32.90
N HIS A 93 -18.16 -9.85 -31.75
CA HIS A 93 -18.84 -10.08 -30.47
C HIS A 93 -18.84 -8.86 -29.53
N TYR A 94 -18.52 -7.67 -30.03
CA TYR A 94 -18.46 -6.42 -29.25
C TYR A 94 -19.76 -6.01 -28.54
N HIS A 95 -20.90 -6.57 -28.94
CA HIS A 95 -22.22 -6.31 -28.35
C HIS A 95 -22.79 -7.54 -27.63
N VAL A 96 -22.02 -8.62 -27.55
CA VAL A 96 -22.45 -9.92 -27.00
C VAL A 96 -21.64 -10.24 -25.75
N LEU A 97 -20.32 -10.03 -25.81
CA LEU A 97 -19.38 -10.29 -24.73
C LEU A 97 -18.98 -8.97 -24.06
N ASP A 98 -18.91 -8.99 -22.73
CA ASP A 98 -18.37 -7.91 -21.92
C ASP A 98 -16.86 -7.75 -22.18
N TYR A 99 -16.32 -6.61 -21.75
CA TYR A 99 -14.90 -6.36 -21.81
C TYR A 99 -14.12 -7.41 -21.00
N PRO A 100 -12.90 -7.78 -21.41
CA PRO A 100 -12.08 -8.68 -20.64
C PRO A 100 -11.59 -8.01 -19.35
N SER A 101 -11.33 -8.81 -18.32
CA SER A 101 -10.66 -8.33 -17.11
C SER A 101 -9.17 -8.13 -17.34
N MET A 102 -8.52 -7.29 -16.51
CA MET A 102 -7.07 -7.10 -16.55
C MET A 102 -6.30 -8.43 -16.36
N HIS A 103 -6.83 -9.35 -15.54
CA HIS A 103 -6.25 -10.66 -15.31
C HIS A 103 -6.38 -11.59 -16.53
N GLN A 104 -7.51 -11.58 -17.24
CA GLN A 104 -7.65 -12.34 -18.49
C GLN A 104 -6.66 -11.85 -19.55
N ILE A 105 -6.44 -10.53 -19.65
CA ILE A 105 -5.40 -9.99 -20.53
C ILE A 105 -4.03 -10.50 -20.10
N ALA A 106 -3.67 -10.39 -18.82
CA ALA A 106 -2.39 -10.86 -18.32
C ALA A 106 -2.18 -12.37 -18.51
N GLU A 107 -3.23 -13.18 -18.40
CA GLU A 107 -3.21 -14.60 -18.74
C GLU A 107 -2.92 -14.82 -20.22
N LYS A 108 -3.69 -14.23 -21.13
CA LYS A 108 -3.49 -14.41 -22.58
C LYS A 108 -2.17 -13.84 -23.09
N VAL A 109 -1.65 -12.77 -22.48
CA VAL A 109 -0.31 -12.26 -22.77
C VAL A 109 0.76 -13.29 -22.40
N ARG A 110 0.65 -13.92 -21.22
CA ARG A 110 1.61 -14.94 -20.75
C ARG A 110 1.51 -16.23 -21.56
N GLU A 111 0.30 -16.74 -21.76
CA GLU A 111 0.06 -17.97 -22.54
C GLU A 111 0.63 -17.86 -23.95
N ASN A 112 0.46 -16.71 -24.60
CA ASN A 112 0.87 -16.51 -25.98
C ASN A 112 2.24 -15.82 -26.13
N LYS A 113 2.90 -15.54 -24.99
CA LYS A 113 4.28 -15.00 -24.86
C LYS A 113 4.47 -13.65 -25.55
N PHE A 114 3.53 -12.73 -25.34
CA PHE A 114 3.59 -11.39 -25.93
C PHE A 114 4.35 -10.39 -25.07
N ASN A 115 4.99 -9.44 -25.75
CA ASN A 115 5.52 -8.23 -25.16
C ASN A 115 4.56 -7.07 -25.42
N ILE A 116 4.04 -6.45 -24.36
CA ILE A 116 3.12 -5.33 -24.48
C ILE A 116 3.83 -4.02 -24.14
N VAL A 117 3.57 -3.01 -24.95
CA VAL A 117 4.09 -1.65 -24.79
C VAL A 117 2.90 -0.70 -24.82
N PHE A 118 2.62 -0.06 -23.70
CA PHE A 118 1.60 0.97 -23.61
C PHE A 118 2.23 2.34 -23.81
N THR A 119 1.85 3.05 -24.88
CA THR A 119 2.20 4.45 -25.14
C THR A 119 1.02 5.32 -24.83
N VAL A 120 1.08 5.99 -23.69
CA VAL A 120 -0.08 6.72 -23.17
C VAL A 120 0.28 8.12 -22.71
N THR A 121 -0.71 9.00 -22.66
CA THR A 121 -0.52 10.33 -22.10
C THR A 121 -0.27 10.25 -20.59
N ASN A 122 0.36 11.28 -20.02
CA ASN A 122 0.63 11.33 -18.58
C ASN A 122 -0.64 11.27 -17.73
N LYS A 123 -1.79 11.70 -18.28
CA LYS A 123 -3.11 11.68 -17.62
C LYS A 123 -3.51 10.26 -17.20
N VAL A 124 -3.36 9.29 -18.11
CA VAL A 124 -3.86 7.92 -17.92
C VAL A 124 -2.76 6.92 -17.58
N ARG A 125 -1.50 7.37 -17.52
CA ARG A 125 -0.34 6.52 -17.18
C ARG A 125 -0.54 5.62 -15.94
N PRO A 126 -1.11 6.08 -14.79
CA PRO A 126 -1.23 5.24 -13.60
C PRO A 126 -2.08 3.97 -13.78
N ILE A 127 -3.17 4.04 -14.56
CA ILE A 127 -4.03 2.87 -14.79
C ILE A 127 -3.36 1.84 -15.70
N TYR A 128 -2.60 2.29 -16.70
CA TYR A 128 -1.80 1.40 -17.56
C TYR A 128 -0.59 0.83 -16.82
N GLU A 129 0.00 1.55 -15.86
CA GLU A 129 1.05 1.01 -14.99
C GLU A 129 0.49 -0.12 -14.10
N THR A 130 -0.74 0.04 -13.62
CA THR A 130 -1.45 -1.02 -12.89
C THR A 130 -1.63 -2.27 -13.77
N LEU A 131 -2.12 -2.11 -15.00
CA LEU A 131 -2.27 -3.23 -15.94
C LEU A 131 -0.91 -3.87 -16.28
N ALA A 132 0.13 -3.06 -16.53
CA ALA A 132 1.47 -3.55 -16.80
C ALA A 132 2.04 -4.35 -15.62
N ASN A 133 1.81 -3.91 -14.39
CA ASN A 133 2.20 -4.64 -13.18
C ASN A 133 1.49 -6.00 -13.07
N ILE A 134 0.20 -6.08 -13.44
CA ILE A 134 -0.56 -7.35 -13.45
C ILE A 134 -0.01 -8.29 -14.52
N ILE A 135 0.35 -7.78 -15.70
CA ILE A 135 0.98 -8.58 -16.77
C ILE A 135 2.39 -9.04 -16.36
N GLY A 136 3.11 -8.19 -15.63
CA GLY A 136 4.46 -8.43 -15.14
C GLY A 136 5.55 -7.95 -16.10
N SER A 137 6.69 -8.62 -16.07
CA SER A 137 7.94 -8.16 -16.74
C SER A 137 7.90 -8.02 -18.26
N THR A 138 6.87 -8.58 -18.93
CA THR A 138 6.68 -8.50 -20.38
C THR A 138 5.72 -7.36 -20.77
N ALA A 139 5.37 -6.47 -19.86
CA ALA A 139 4.65 -5.23 -20.14
C ALA A 139 5.43 -4.00 -19.65
N ARG A 140 5.28 -2.88 -20.36
CA ARG A 140 5.86 -1.57 -20.00
C ARG A 140 4.92 -0.45 -20.41
N VAL A 141 5.05 0.66 -19.72
CA VAL A 141 4.36 1.91 -20.03
C VAL A 141 5.40 2.97 -20.33
N ASP A 142 5.20 3.70 -21.42
CA ASP A 142 5.98 4.87 -21.77
C ASP A 142 5.05 6.04 -22.12
N THR A 143 5.56 7.25 -21.98
CA THR A 143 4.75 8.46 -22.19
C THR A 143 4.75 8.82 -23.68
N LEU A 144 3.56 9.02 -24.25
CA LEU A 144 3.41 9.65 -25.55
C LEU A 144 3.82 11.13 -25.41
N GLN A 145 4.92 11.54 -26.06
CA GLN A 145 5.35 12.94 -26.09
C GLN A 145 4.71 13.62 -27.30
N ASP A 146 4.02 14.74 -27.06
CA ASP A 146 3.11 15.35 -28.03
C ASP A 146 3.77 16.16 -29.16
N GLU A 147 5.10 16.23 -29.26
CA GLU A 147 5.71 17.23 -30.16
C GLU A 147 6.64 16.71 -31.26
N ASP A 148 7.02 15.43 -31.30
CA ASP A 148 7.79 14.91 -32.44
C ASP A 148 7.53 13.43 -32.70
N SER A 149 7.26 13.08 -33.96
CA SER A 149 7.12 11.71 -34.50
C SER A 149 8.31 10.74 -34.22
N THR A 150 9.34 11.18 -33.49
CA THR A 150 10.49 10.39 -33.07
C THR A 150 10.25 9.56 -31.81
N THR A 151 9.21 9.86 -31.03
CA THR A 151 8.95 9.19 -29.74
C THR A 151 8.60 7.70 -29.90
N ILE A 152 7.76 7.34 -30.88
CA ILE A 152 7.35 5.95 -31.12
C ILE A 152 8.53 5.10 -31.61
N ILE A 153 9.40 5.67 -32.47
CA ILE A 153 10.58 4.96 -32.99
C ILE A 153 11.57 4.67 -31.86
N ASN A 154 11.92 5.69 -31.06
CA ASN A 154 12.83 5.53 -29.92
C ASN A 154 12.28 4.53 -28.89
N LEU A 155 10.97 4.49 -28.72
CA LEU A 155 10.33 3.53 -27.84
C LEU A 155 10.43 2.09 -28.36
N ILE A 156 10.14 1.86 -29.64
CA ILE A 156 10.26 0.53 -30.25
C ILE A 156 11.71 0.05 -30.16
N ASP A 157 12.69 0.93 -30.42
CA ASP A 157 14.10 0.61 -30.27
C ASP A 157 14.47 0.24 -28.84
N LYS A 158 13.97 0.99 -27.85
CA LYS A 158 14.17 0.70 -26.43
C LYS A 158 13.56 -0.65 -26.03
N VAL A 159 12.33 -0.93 -26.47
CA VAL A 159 11.65 -2.21 -26.20
C VAL A 159 12.41 -3.37 -26.82
N TYR A 160 12.86 -3.22 -28.06
CA TYR A 160 13.65 -4.24 -28.74
C TYR A 160 15.00 -4.45 -28.05
N SER A 161 15.67 -3.38 -27.63
CA SER A 161 16.89 -3.44 -26.85
C SER A 161 16.69 -4.16 -25.52
N ASP A 162 15.61 -3.89 -24.79
CA ASP A 162 15.30 -4.52 -23.51
C ASP A 162 15.00 -6.02 -23.66
N ILE A 163 14.26 -6.40 -24.72
CA ILE A 163 14.01 -7.81 -25.08
C ILE A 163 15.33 -8.51 -25.39
N ARG A 164 16.23 -7.85 -26.13
CA ARG A 164 17.54 -8.42 -26.51
C ARG A 164 18.56 -8.44 -25.38
N SER A 165 18.40 -7.59 -24.38
CA SER A 165 19.32 -7.43 -23.24
C SER A 165 18.83 -8.13 -21.98
N SER A 166 17.77 -8.94 -22.06
CA SER A 166 17.29 -9.70 -20.91
C SER A 166 16.77 -11.07 -21.30
N VAL A 167 16.86 -12.00 -20.35
CA VAL A 167 16.32 -13.35 -20.48
C VAL A 167 15.62 -13.72 -19.18
N GLU A 168 14.41 -14.25 -19.27
CA GLU A 168 13.61 -14.67 -18.14
C GLU A 168 13.05 -16.07 -18.39
N LEU A 169 13.26 -16.97 -17.43
CA LEU A 169 12.65 -18.29 -17.40
C LEU A 169 11.41 -18.29 -16.52
N ARG A 170 10.41 -19.06 -16.94
CA ARG A 170 9.17 -19.29 -16.19
C ARG A 170 8.87 -20.78 -16.12
N VAL A 171 8.37 -21.20 -14.97
CA VAL A 171 7.78 -22.53 -14.79
C VAL A 171 6.38 -22.46 -15.40
N GLU A 172 6.21 -23.07 -16.57
CA GLU A 172 4.95 -23.09 -17.31
C GLU A 172 4.02 -24.22 -16.82
N ARG A 173 4.60 -25.33 -16.36
CA ARG A 173 3.85 -26.48 -15.86
C ARG A 173 4.59 -27.14 -14.71
N MET A 174 3.90 -27.33 -13.59
CA MET A 174 4.33 -28.15 -12.45
C MET A 174 3.10 -28.73 -11.73
N SER A 175 3.30 -29.80 -10.95
CA SER A 175 2.28 -30.35 -10.05
C SER A 175 2.45 -29.81 -8.63
N ASP A 176 1.40 -29.83 -7.81
CA ASP A 176 1.41 -29.38 -6.40
C ASP A 176 2.40 -30.15 -5.50
N PHE A 177 2.80 -31.36 -5.90
CA PHE A 177 3.75 -32.19 -5.18
C PHE A 177 5.21 -31.76 -5.36
N ILE A 178 5.49 -30.78 -6.23
CA ILE A 178 6.84 -30.39 -6.63
C ILE A 178 7.06 -28.89 -6.32
N GLU A 179 8.26 -28.56 -5.86
CA GLU A 179 8.75 -27.20 -5.76
C GLU A 179 9.89 -26.99 -6.74
N ILE A 180 9.93 -25.84 -7.42
CA ILE A 180 11.01 -25.48 -8.34
C ILE A 180 11.51 -24.09 -7.97
N ASP A 181 12.77 -24.01 -7.54
CA ASP A 181 13.48 -22.76 -7.36
C ASP A 181 14.46 -22.55 -8.51
N LEU A 182 14.39 -21.37 -9.15
CA LEU A 182 15.31 -20.98 -10.22
C LEU A 182 16.41 -20.07 -9.68
N TYR A 183 17.64 -20.37 -10.06
CA TYR A 183 18.85 -19.61 -9.77
C TYR A 183 19.54 -19.29 -11.08
N SER A 184 20.32 -18.22 -11.11
CA SER A 184 21.12 -17.91 -12.28
C SER A 184 22.41 -17.18 -11.93
N LYS A 185 23.32 -17.17 -12.91
CA LYS A 185 24.58 -16.45 -12.86
C LYS A 185 24.61 -15.37 -13.95
N CYS A 186 24.04 -14.20 -13.67
CA CYS A 186 24.08 -13.08 -14.60
C CYS A 186 25.48 -12.40 -14.59
N GLU A 187 26.09 -12.21 -15.77
CA GLU A 187 27.36 -11.48 -16.02
C GLU A 187 28.36 -11.46 -14.84
N ASN A 188 29.01 -12.60 -14.57
CA ASN A 188 30.09 -12.76 -13.58
C ASN A 188 29.76 -12.46 -12.11
N LYS A 189 28.49 -12.28 -11.76
CA LYS A 189 28.06 -12.25 -10.34
C LYS A 189 28.03 -13.67 -9.77
N THR A 190 28.08 -13.80 -8.45
CA THR A 190 27.86 -15.07 -7.74
C THR A 190 26.45 -15.57 -8.01
N GLU A 191 26.22 -16.89 -7.95
CA GLU A 191 24.89 -17.48 -8.08
C GLU A 191 23.91 -16.87 -7.06
N PHE A 192 22.73 -16.45 -7.53
CA PHE A 192 21.65 -15.98 -6.67
C PHE A 192 20.29 -16.47 -7.18
N LYS A 193 19.31 -16.52 -6.28
CA LYS A 193 17.95 -16.97 -6.59
C LYS A 193 17.27 -15.92 -7.46
N THR A 194 17.29 -16.13 -8.78
CA THR A 194 16.58 -15.31 -9.76
C THR A 194 16.24 -16.16 -10.97
N ASN A 195 15.12 -15.84 -11.60
CA ASN A 195 14.70 -16.40 -12.88
C ASN A 195 14.92 -15.42 -14.05
N LYS A 196 15.49 -14.23 -13.79
CA LYS A 196 15.72 -13.18 -14.78
C LYS A 196 17.17 -12.68 -14.74
N CYS A 197 17.77 -12.51 -15.92
CA CYS A 197 19.05 -11.84 -16.10
C CYS A 197 18.93 -10.68 -17.10
N THR A 198 19.69 -9.63 -16.84
CA THR A 198 19.95 -8.54 -17.79
C THR A 198 21.42 -8.56 -18.18
N PHE A 199 21.72 -8.20 -19.43
CA PHE A 199 23.06 -8.30 -19.99
C PHE A 199 23.28 -7.39 -21.21
N LYS A 200 24.53 -7.19 -21.60
CA LYS A 200 24.90 -6.49 -22.84
C LYS A 200 25.48 -7.47 -23.87
N GLY A 201 25.04 -7.32 -25.12
CA GLY A 201 25.54 -8.14 -26.23
C GLY A 201 24.84 -9.51 -26.29
N ARG A 202 25.63 -10.59 -26.41
CA ARG A 202 25.13 -11.96 -26.55
C ARG A 202 25.91 -12.92 -25.62
N PRO A 203 25.73 -12.82 -24.30
CA PRO A 203 26.38 -13.74 -23.37
C PRO A 203 25.65 -15.08 -23.32
N ASP A 204 26.38 -16.10 -22.91
CA ASP A 204 25.80 -17.38 -22.49
C ASP A 204 25.42 -17.28 -21.01
N ILE A 205 24.11 -17.35 -20.72
CA ILE A 205 23.58 -17.31 -19.36
C ILE A 205 23.20 -18.71 -18.91
N THR A 206 23.74 -19.16 -17.78
CA THR A 206 23.39 -20.45 -17.18
C THR A 206 22.34 -20.26 -16.09
N PHE A 207 21.26 -21.03 -16.18
CA PHE A 207 20.22 -21.15 -15.15
C PHE A 207 20.34 -22.51 -14.47
N TYR A 208 20.09 -22.53 -13.16
CA TYR A 208 20.03 -23.72 -12.34
C TYR A 208 18.61 -23.87 -11.79
N ALA A 209 18.00 -25.03 -11.98
CA ALA A 209 16.69 -25.35 -11.43
C ALA A 209 16.87 -26.35 -10.28
N ASN A 210 16.50 -25.94 -9.07
CA ASN A 210 16.44 -26.82 -7.90
C ASN A 210 15.03 -27.38 -7.78
N ILE A 211 14.85 -28.65 -8.15
CA ILE A 211 13.56 -29.34 -8.16
C ILE A 211 13.47 -30.19 -6.89
N ARG A 212 12.49 -29.92 -6.03
CA ARG A 212 12.26 -30.65 -4.77
C ARG A 212 10.90 -31.34 -4.78
N LEU A 213 10.85 -32.56 -4.29
CA LEU A 213 9.60 -33.27 -4.02
C LEU A 213 9.06 -32.84 -2.64
N LYS A 214 7.87 -32.24 -2.60
CA LYS A 214 7.19 -31.82 -1.36
C LYS A 214 6.53 -33.00 -0.66
N SER A 215 5.87 -33.87 -1.42
CA SER A 215 5.20 -35.06 -0.88
C SER A 215 4.97 -36.11 -1.97
N CYS A 216 4.77 -37.34 -1.53
CA CYS A 216 4.43 -38.48 -2.40
C CYS A 216 2.91 -38.67 -2.45
N PRO A 217 2.26 -38.53 -3.61
CA PRO A 217 0.84 -38.83 -3.74
C PRO A 217 0.58 -40.32 -3.53
N LYS A 218 -0.56 -40.66 -2.90
CA LYS A 218 -0.96 -42.06 -2.67
C LYS A 218 -1.29 -42.79 -3.98
N ASP A 219 -1.82 -42.06 -4.96
CA ASP A 219 -2.11 -42.59 -6.27
C ASP A 219 -0.82 -42.67 -7.11
N ARG A 220 -0.45 -43.89 -7.49
CA ARG A 220 0.75 -44.19 -8.29
C ARG A 220 0.70 -43.58 -9.69
N SER A 221 -0.49 -43.32 -10.23
CA SER A 221 -0.63 -42.68 -11.55
C SER A 221 -0.10 -41.24 -11.56
N LEU A 222 0.06 -40.63 -10.39
CA LEU A 222 0.59 -39.29 -10.21
C LEU A 222 2.11 -39.27 -9.95
N TRP A 223 2.79 -40.41 -9.96
CA TRP A 223 4.23 -40.47 -9.70
C TRP A 223 5.07 -40.03 -10.91
N ASP A 224 4.53 -40.20 -12.11
CA ASP A 224 5.13 -39.69 -13.33
C ASP A 224 4.56 -38.30 -13.62
N GLN A 225 5.42 -37.29 -13.62
CA GLN A 225 5.08 -35.88 -13.81
C GLN A 225 5.87 -35.27 -14.96
N LYS A 226 5.26 -34.28 -15.62
CA LYS A 226 5.91 -33.47 -16.65
C LYS A 226 6.04 -32.03 -16.20
N ILE A 227 7.26 -31.60 -15.98
CA ILE A 227 7.59 -30.20 -15.69
C ILE A 227 7.92 -29.51 -17.01
N LYS A 228 7.45 -28.28 -17.18
CA LYS A 228 7.80 -27.44 -18.33
C LYS A 228 8.37 -26.11 -17.85
N ILE A 229 9.60 -25.79 -18.27
CA ILE A 229 10.26 -24.52 -17.99
C ILE A 229 10.57 -23.87 -19.34
N GLY A 230 10.11 -22.64 -19.56
CA GLY A 230 10.27 -21.96 -20.84
C GLY A 230 10.66 -20.50 -20.73
N LEU A 231 11.03 -19.93 -21.87
CA LEU A 231 11.29 -18.50 -22.00
C LEU A 231 9.98 -17.72 -21.87
N ALA A 232 10.03 -16.58 -21.17
CA ALA A 232 8.85 -15.75 -20.94
C ALA A 232 8.25 -15.13 -22.21
N ASN A 233 9.08 -14.83 -23.22
CA ASN A 233 8.73 -14.04 -24.41
C ASN A 233 8.83 -14.81 -25.74
N ILE A 234 9.32 -16.05 -25.74
CA ILE A 234 9.53 -16.85 -26.96
C ILE A 234 9.04 -18.27 -26.70
N ASN A 235 8.44 -18.91 -27.70
CA ASN A 235 7.92 -20.26 -27.61
C ASN A 235 9.03 -21.35 -27.66
N GLU A 236 10.00 -21.25 -26.75
CA GLU A 236 11.03 -22.24 -26.49
C GLU A 236 10.97 -22.67 -25.02
N SER A 237 11.15 -23.97 -24.78
CA SER A 237 11.02 -24.57 -23.46
C SER A 237 11.77 -25.89 -23.35
N ILE A 238 12.10 -26.27 -22.12
CA ILE A 238 12.60 -27.57 -21.74
C ILE A 238 11.47 -28.30 -21.02
N GLU A 239 11.18 -29.53 -21.46
CA GLU A 239 10.31 -30.46 -20.75
C GLU A 239 11.17 -31.47 -19.98
N ILE A 240 10.80 -31.69 -18.72
CA ILE A 240 11.49 -32.61 -17.82
C ILE A 240 10.48 -33.68 -17.41
N ASP A 241 10.74 -34.92 -17.81
CA ASP A 241 10.01 -36.09 -17.32
C ASP A 241 10.57 -36.47 -15.94
N LEU A 242 9.77 -36.27 -14.91
CA LEU A 242 10.12 -36.56 -13.52
C LEU A 242 9.35 -37.79 -13.04
N ARG A 243 10.08 -38.79 -12.53
CA ARG A 243 9.48 -39.93 -11.83
C ARG A 243 9.79 -39.83 -10.34
N MET A 244 8.73 -39.82 -9.53
CA MET A 244 8.84 -39.82 -8.07
C MET A 244 9.20 -41.22 -7.56
N ASP A 245 10.18 -41.31 -6.68
CA ASP A 245 10.56 -42.54 -6.00
C ASP A 245 10.00 -42.53 -4.58
N CYS A 246 8.79 -43.08 -4.45
CA CYS A 246 7.95 -42.97 -3.25
C CYS A 246 7.81 -44.28 -2.46
N GLU A 247 8.34 -45.38 -2.98
CA GLU A 247 8.29 -46.70 -2.35
C GLU A 247 9.69 -47.27 -2.21
N CYS A 248 9.93 -48.04 -1.15
CA CYS A 248 11.16 -48.81 -1.05
C CYS A 248 11.11 -49.97 -2.05
N GLU A 249 12.28 -50.42 -2.51
CA GLU A 249 12.35 -51.57 -3.43
C GLU A 249 11.67 -52.83 -2.86
N CYS A 250 11.73 -53.04 -1.55
CA CYS A 250 11.11 -54.15 -0.83
C CYS A 250 9.58 -54.03 -0.65
N GLU A 251 8.99 -52.86 -0.94
CA GLU A 251 7.54 -52.62 -0.91
C GLU A 251 6.88 -52.88 -2.27
N ARG A 252 7.68 -53.19 -3.29
CA ARG A 252 7.14 -53.50 -4.61
C ARG A 252 6.31 -54.78 -4.58
N ALA A 253 5.25 -54.81 -5.37
CA ALA A 253 4.26 -55.89 -5.35
C ALA A 253 4.84 -57.30 -5.60
N ASP A 254 5.99 -57.40 -6.27
CA ASP A 254 6.73 -58.64 -6.53
C ASP A 254 7.60 -59.11 -5.35
N LYS A 255 7.88 -58.24 -4.38
CA LYS A 255 8.70 -58.51 -3.19
C LYS A 255 7.88 -58.75 -1.93
N ILE A 256 6.59 -58.43 -1.98
CA ILE A 256 5.66 -58.63 -0.86
C ILE A 256 5.22 -60.10 -0.82
N ALA A 257 5.37 -60.74 0.34
CA ALA A 257 4.91 -62.10 0.58
C ALA A 257 3.61 -62.11 1.40
N LYS A 258 2.48 -62.41 0.75
CA LYS A 258 1.19 -62.60 1.43
C LYS A 258 1.16 -63.95 2.15
N ASN A 259 0.52 -64.00 3.32
CA ASN A 259 0.42 -65.19 4.18
C ASN A 259 1.80 -65.81 4.47
N SER A 260 2.80 -64.97 4.76
CA SER A 260 4.17 -65.43 4.94
C SER A 260 4.34 -66.17 6.28
N ALA A 261 5.26 -67.15 6.30
CA ALA A 261 5.57 -67.93 7.49
C ALA A 261 6.15 -67.06 8.62
N GLU A 262 6.91 -66.03 8.25
CA GLU A 262 7.45 -65.00 9.15
C GLU A 262 6.35 -64.19 9.86
N CYS A 263 5.15 -64.15 9.28
CA CYS A 263 3.94 -63.54 9.86
C CYS A 263 2.92 -64.60 10.31
N HIS A 264 3.38 -65.73 10.84
CA HIS A 264 2.56 -66.85 11.30
C HIS A 264 1.55 -67.39 10.26
N ASN A 265 1.90 -67.29 8.97
CA ASN A 265 1.03 -67.60 7.82
C ASN A 265 -0.28 -66.79 7.79
N ALA A 266 -0.33 -65.69 8.55
CA ALA A 266 -1.54 -64.92 8.79
C ALA A 266 -1.31 -63.42 8.63
N GLY A 267 -0.30 -63.04 7.85
CA GLY A 267 -0.02 -61.65 7.50
C GLY A 267 0.82 -61.52 6.22
N THR A 268 1.03 -60.27 5.83
CA THR A 268 1.80 -59.87 4.67
C THR A 268 3.16 -59.36 5.12
N PHE A 269 4.22 -60.05 4.70
CA PHE A 269 5.60 -59.69 5.01
C PHE A 269 6.17 -58.77 3.93
N ALA A 270 6.69 -57.63 4.34
CA ALA A 270 7.33 -56.64 3.49
C ALA A 270 8.45 -55.93 4.27
N CYS A 271 9.59 -55.69 3.62
CA CYS A 271 10.71 -54.93 4.19
C CYS A 271 11.19 -55.37 5.59
N GLY A 272 11.13 -56.66 5.90
CA GLY A 272 11.59 -57.20 7.18
C GLY A 272 10.55 -57.18 8.30
N ILE A 273 9.33 -56.70 8.04
CA ILE A 273 8.23 -56.64 9.01
C ILE A 273 6.95 -57.25 8.45
N CYS A 274 6.00 -57.55 9.33
CA CYS A 274 4.64 -57.91 8.95
C CYS A 274 3.80 -56.65 8.74
N ALA A 275 3.79 -56.13 7.51
CA ALA A 275 3.14 -54.87 7.15
C ALA A 275 1.61 -54.87 7.31
N ALA A 276 0.97 -56.04 7.26
CA ALA A 276 -0.46 -56.17 7.52
C ALA A 276 -0.80 -57.58 8.01
N CYS A 277 -1.63 -57.71 9.05
CA CYS A 277 -2.17 -58.98 9.51
C CYS A 277 -3.54 -59.27 8.87
N ASN A 278 -3.85 -60.55 8.68
CA ASN A 278 -5.12 -60.99 8.14
C ASN A 278 -6.22 -60.95 9.23
N GLY A 279 -7.40 -60.45 8.87
CA GLY A 279 -8.54 -60.40 9.79
C GLY A 279 -8.26 -59.46 10.98
N ASN A 280 -8.62 -59.90 12.19
CA ASN A 280 -8.43 -59.13 13.43
C ASN A 280 -7.18 -59.57 14.21
N ARG A 281 -6.26 -60.28 13.56
CA ARG A 281 -5.00 -60.70 14.21
C ARG A 281 -4.10 -59.49 14.44
N THR A 282 -3.31 -59.56 15.50
CA THR A 282 -2.41 -58.48 15.92
C THR A 282 -1.05 -59.04 16.36
N GLY A 283 -0.12 -58.17 16.72
CA GLY A 283 1.27 -58.52 17.06
C GLY A 283 2.25 -58.27 15.91
N ASP A 284 3.53 -58.06 16.24
CA ASP A 284 4.59 -57.72 15.29
C ASP A 284 4.80 -58.80 14.21
N GLN A 285 4.36 -60.03 14.49
CA GLN A 285 4.42 -61.18 13.59
C GLN A 285 3.04 -61.80 13.32
N CYS A 286 1.94 -61.08 13.60
CA CYS A 286 0.57 -61.56 13.48
C CYS A 286 0.26 -62.83 14.31
N GLU A 287 1.00 -63.04 15.38
CA GLU A 287 0.95 -64.21 16.26
C GLU A 287 -0.32 -64.25 17.12
N CYS A 288 -0.94 -63.10 17.36
CA CYS A 288 -2.04 -62.96 18.31
C CYS A 288 -3.38 -63.14 17.60
N ASP A 289 -4.16 -64.11 18.09
CA ASP A 289 -5.49 -64.41 17.60
C ASP A 289 -6.53 -64.00 18.65
N PRO A 290 -7.38 -62.99 18.41
CA PRO A 290 -8.41 -62.61 19.38
C PRO A 290 -9.43 -63.72 19.63
N GLU A 291 -9.53 -64.72 18.74
CA GLU A 291 -10.39 -65.90 18.94
C GLU A 291 -9.71 -66.98 19.80
N LYS A 292 -8.42 -66.85 20.13
CA LYS A 292 -7.64 -67.80 20.95
C LYS A 292 -6.80 -67.07 22.02
N PRO A 293 -7.44 -66.57 23.10
CA PRO A 293 -6.75 -65.81 24.14
C PRO A 293 -5.76 -66.66 24.96
N ILE A 294 -4.73 -65.99 25.50
CA ILE A 294 -3.62 -66.59 26.26
C ILE A 294 -4.10 -67.25 27.57
N ASP A 295 -5.13 -66.68 28.20
CA ASP A 295 -5.86 -67.29 29.32
C ASP A 295 -7.34 -67.48 28.93
N PRO A 296 -7.86 -68.72 28.88
CA PRO A 296 -9.26 -69.00 28.56
C PRO A 296 -10.27 -68.44 29.58
N LYS A 297 -9.84 -68.10 30.80
CA LYS A 297 -10.70 -67.61 31.89
C LYS A 297 -10.63 -66.10 32.08
N ASP A 298 -9.47 -65.48 31.86
CA ASP A 298 -9.31 -64.02 31.87
C ASP A 298 -8.26 -63.58 30.82
N PRO A 299 -8.68 -63.39 29.56
CA PRO A 299 -7.82 -63.02 28.44
C PRO A 299 -6.89 -61.82 28.68
N GLU A 300 -7.27 -60.94 29.62
CA GLU A 300 -6.63 -59.66 29.89
C GLU A 300 -5.83 -59.64 31.20
N ALA A 301 -5.67 -60.78 31.87
CA ALA A 301 -4.99 -60.87 33.17
C ALA A 301 -3.57 -60.27 33.17
N HIS A 302 -2.85 -60.41 32.05
CA HIS A 302 -1.48 -59.90 31.88
C HIS A 302 -1.41 -58.37 31.70
N CYS A 303 -2.55 -57.73 31.48
CA CYS A 303 -2.69 -56.29 31.26
C CYS A 303 -3.33 -55.57 32.45
N LYS A 304 -3.49 -56.24 33.60
CA LYS A 304 -4.05 -55.65 34.83
C LYS A 304 -2.96 -55.38 35.85
N HIS A 305 -2.90 -54.15 36.34
CA HIS A 305 -1.98 -53.80 37.43
C HIS A 305 -2.48 -54.43 38.75
N PRO A 306 -1.61 -54.90 39.66
CA PRO A 306 -2.03 -55.53 40.92
C PRO A 306 -2.94 -54.66 41.79
N GLU A 307 -2.77 -53.34 41.72
CA GLU A 307 -3.54 -52.35 42.50
C GLU A 307 -4.69 -51.70 41.70
N ILE A 308 -4.74 -51.87 40.38
CA ILE A 308 -5.75 -51.27 39.50
C ILE A 308 -6.39 -52.39 38.68
N THR A 309 -7.63 -52.72 39.03
CA THR A 309 -8.36 -53.87 38.46
C THR A 309 -8.76 -53.71 37.00
N ASN A 310 -8.80 -52.47 36.49
CA ASN A 310 -9.12 -52.20 35.09
C ASN A 310 -7.94 -52.57 34.20
N THR A 311 -8.24 -53.29 33.11
CA THR A 311 -7.28 -53.60 32.06
C THR A 311 -6.63 -52.33 31.52
N CYS A 312 -5.30 -52.31 31.46
CA CYS A 312 -4.47 -51.15 31.11
C CYS A 312 -4.87 -49.86 31.83
N SER A 313 -5.25 -49.98 33.10
CA SER A 313 -5.76 -48.89 33.95
C SER A 313 -6.96 -48.14 33.36
N GLY A 314 -7.66 -48.71 32.38
CA GLY A 314 -8.72 -48.05 31.60
C GLY A 314 -8.22 -46.96 30.64
N ARG A 315 -6.92 -46.89 30.38
CA ARG A 315 -6.23 -45.81 29.64
C ARG A 315 -5.44 -46.35 28.44
N GLY A 316 -5.87 -47.48 27.91
CA GLY A 316 -5.25 -48.18 26.79
C GLY A 316 -6.08 -49.40 26.41
N PHE A 317 -5.63 -50.12 25.39
CA PHE A 317 -6.16 -51.43 25.03
C PHE A 317 -5.10 -52.50 25.30
N CYS A 318 -5.54 -53.66 25.81
CA CYS A 318 -4.66 -54.81 25.96
C CYS A 318 -4.51 -55.51 24.61
N GLU A 319 -3.30 -55.52 24.08
CA GLU A 319 -2.98 -56.16 22.81
C GLU A 319 -1.87 -57.17 23.04
N CYS A 320 -2.19 -58.45 22.82
CA CYS A 320 -1.24 -59.55 22.99
C CYS A 320 -0.54 -59.63 24.36
N GLY A 321 -1.29 -59.36 25.44
CA GLY A 321 -0.77 -59.41 26.82
C GLY A 321 0.14 -58.24 27.20
N LYS A 322 0.20 -57.19 26.37
CA LYS A 322 0.82 -55.91 26.70
C LYS A 322 -0.19 -54.77 26.58
N CYS A 323 -0.02 -53.74 27.39
CA CYS A 323 -0.87 -52.56 27.30
C CYS A 323 -0.37 -51.60 26.23
N ASN A 324 -1.23 -51.31 25.26
CA ASN A 324 -1.04 -50.26 24.28
C ASN A 324 -1.78 -49.00 24.78
N CYS A 325 -1.03 -48.06 25.33
CA CYS A 325 -1.57 -46.89 26.02
C CYS A 325 -2.18 -45.88 25.05
N PHE A 326 -3.27 -45.24 25.45
CA PHE A 326 -3.76 -44.06 24.74
C PHE A 326 -2.73 -42.96 24.77
N VAL A 327 -2.78 -42.08 23.76
CA VAL A 327 -1.89 -40.91 23.68
C VAL A 327 -2.00 -40.10 24.97
N GLY A 328 -0.86 -39.84 25.62
CA GLY A 328 -0.80 -39.12 26.90
C GLY A 328 -0.73 -40.01 28.14
N PHE A 329 -0.60 -41.33 28.00
CA PHE A 329 -0.42 -42.27 29.12
C PHE A 329 0.77 -43.21 28.89
N SER A 330 1.42 -43.65 29.96
CA SER A 330 2.58 -44.55 29.90
C SER A 330 2.69 -45.53 31.09
N GLY A 331 3.67 -46.43 31.02
CA GLY A 331 3.89 -47.52 31.96
C GLY A 331 3.36 -48.86 31.45
N ASP A 332 3.83 -49.97 32.04
CA ASP A 332 3.51 -51.34 31.63
C ASP A 332 1.99 -51.65 31.66
N TYR A 333 1.23 -50.87 32.44
CA TYR A 333 -0.22 -50.97 32.57
C TYR A 333 -0.93 -49.64 32.30
N CYS A 334 -0.28 -48.70 31.61
CA CYS A 334 -0.78 -47.33 31.33
C CYS A 334 -1.20 -46.54 32.58
N GLN A 335 -0.51 -46.78 33.70
CA GLN A 335 -0.83 -46.22 35.00
C GLN A 335 -0.40 -44.75 35.17
N TYR A 336 0.53 -44.26 34.34
CA TYR A 336 1.03 -42.89 34.41
C TYR A 336 0.27 -41.96 33.47
N ASP A 337 -0.10 -40.79 33.98
CA ASP A 337 -0.80 -39.74 33.26
C ASP A 337 0.18 -38.68 32.77
N ASP A 338 0.70 -38.87 31.57
CA ASP A 338 1.71 -38.00 30.97
C ASP A 338 1.11 -36.71 30.39
N SER A 339 -0.22 -36.55 30.44
CA SER A 339 -0.86 -35.25 30.16
C SER A 339 -0.37 -34.14 31.09
N ASN A 340 0.13 -34.49 32.29
CA ASN A 340 0.73 -33.56 33.24
C ASN A 340 2.14 -33.08 32.84
N CYS A 341 2.75 -33.69 31.82
CA CYS A 341 3.99 -33.23 31.18
C CYS A 341 3.73 -32.20 30.06
N HIS A 342 2.50 -31.66 30.01
CA HIS A 342 2.04 -30.77 28.95
C HIS A 342 1.43 -29.46 29.49
N PRO A 343 1.68 -28.29 28.85
CA PRO A 343 1.05 -27.03 29.27
C PRO A 343 -0.43 -26.87 28.89
N ASP A 344 -0.91 -27.34 27.72
CA ASP A 344 -2.33 -27.22 27.32
C ASP A 344 -2.80 -28.03 26.09
N ASN A 345 -4.10 -28.29 25.91
CA ASN A 345 -4.70 -29.20 24.91
C ASN A 345 -4.60 -28.75 23.41
N ASP A 346 -3.40 -28.56 22.86
CA ASP A 346 -3.22 -28.11 21.48
C ASP A 346 -2.61 -29.21 20.55
N LYS A 347 -3.09 -29.26 19.29
CA LYS A 347 -3.00 -30.44 18.41
C LYS A 347 -1.61 -30.69 17.77
N ASN A 348 -0.63 -29.81 17.97
CA ASN A 348 0.68 -29.84 17.30
C ASN A 348 1.89 -29.99 18.25
N PHE A 349 1.71 -30.53 19.46
CA PHE A 349 2.73 -30.43 20.50
C PHE A 349 3.63 -31.65 20.73
N LYS A 350 4.85 -31.36 21.22
CA LYS A 350 5.87 -32.31 21.66
C LYS A 350 5.93 -32.37 23.20
N ILE A 351 5.89 -33.56 23.78
CA ILE A 351 6.02 -33.81 25.23
C ILE A 351 7.29 -33.10 25.77
N CYS A 352 7.16 -32.40 26.90
CA CYS A 352 8.25 -31.59 27.51
C CYS A 352 8.90 -30.60 26.54
N ASN A 353 8.10 -29.99 25.65
CA ASN A 353 8.52 -29.08 24.58
C ASN A 353 9.60 -29.68 23.65
N GLY A 354 9.73 -31.01 23.61
CA GLY A 354 10.79 -31.70 22.87
C GLY A 354 12.19 -31.57 23.50
N ASN A 355 12.31 -30.92 24.66
CA ASN A 355 13.56 -30.63 25.35
C ASN A 355 13.75 -31.48 26.62
N GLY A 356 13.00 -32.56 26.77
CA GLY A 356 13.07 -33.44 27.92
C GLY A 356 12.35 -34.76 27.68
N ARG A 357 12.44 -35.66 28.64
CA ARG A 357 11.66 -36.91 28.65
C ARG A 357 10.61 -36.84 29.75
N CYS A 358 9.36 -37.18 29.44
CA CYS A 358 8.36 -37.39 30.47
C CYS A 358 8.60 -38.75 31.10
N LEU A 359 8.75 -38.76 32.43
CA LEU A 359 8.93 -39.96 33.23
C LEU A 359 7.98 -39.84 34.40
N GLU A 360 7.08 -40.82 34.56
CA GLU A 360 6.13 -40.88 35.68
C GLU A 360 5.34 -39.56 35.84
N ALA A 361 4.78 -39.04 34.75
CA ALA A 361 4.02 -37.78 34.74
C ALA A 361 4.82 -36.51 35.11
N LYS A 362 6.16 -36.53 35.04
CA LYS A 362 7.02 -35.34 35.22
C LYS A 362 8.05 -35.19 34.11
N CYS A 363 8.24 -33.94 33.66
CA CYS A 363 9.28 -33.63 32.69
C CYS A 363 10.66 -33.60 33.33
N ASN A 364 11.53 -34.50 32.86
CA ASN A 364 12.96 -34.46 33.14
C ASN A 364 13.68 -33.73 31.99
N CYS A 365 14.12 -32.51 32.27
CA CYS A 365 14.69 -31.63 31.24
C CYS A 365 16.10 -32.04 30.83
N SER A 366 16.34 -31.96 29.52
CA SER A 366 17.67 -32.15 28.96
C SER A 366 18.60 -31.03 29.43
N LYS A 367 19.90 -31.31 29.45
CA LYS A 367 20.93 -30.33 29.82
C LYS A 367 20.77 -29.06 28.97
N GLY A 368 20.62 -27.91 29.62
CA GLY A 368 20.39 -26.63 28.96
C GLY A 368 18.96 -26.09 29.05
N PHE A 369 18.02 -26.85 29.62
CA PHE A 369 16.61 -26.47 29.77
C PHE A 369 16.10 -26.70 31.20
N THR A 370 15.14 -25.88 31.61
CA THR A 370 14.48 -25.89 32.93
C THR A 370 13.01 -25.53 32.78
N GLY A 371 12.28 -25.46 33.90
CA GLY A 371 10.84 -25.20 33.92
C GLY A 371 10.04 -26.48 34.05
N LYS A 372 8.77 -26.35 34.46
CA LYS A 372 7.86 -27.50 34.69
C LYS A 372 7.69 -28.36 33.44
N TYR A 373 7.83 -27.74 32.25
CA TYR A 373 7.63 -28.38 30.96
C TYR A 373 8.86 -28.29 30.05
N CYS A 374 10.05 -27.99 30.60
CA CYS A 374 11.31 -27.84 29.85
C CYS A 374 11.26 -26.79 28.73
N ASP A 375 10.48 -25.74 28.97
CA ASP A 375 10.22 -24.60 28.10
C ASP A 375 11.24 -23.48 28.24
N CYS A 376 12.02 -23.47 29.32
CA CYS A 376 12.92 -22.37 29.65
C CYS A 376 14.38 -22.76 29.38
N PRO A 377 15.02 -22.26 28.30
CA PRO A 377 16.46 -22.44 28.09
C PRO A 377 17.26 -21.75 29.20
N THR A 378 18.38 -22.36 29.59
CA THR A 378 19.27 -21.83 30.64
C THR A 378 20.38 -20.93 30.10
N ASP A 379 20.59 -20.94 28.79
CA ASP A 379 21.55 -20.04 28.15
C ASP A 379 20.87 -18.77 27.64
N ASN A 380 21.70 -17.74 27.40
CA ASN A 380 21.23 -16.46 26.87
C ASN A 380 21.44 -16.34 25.35
N GLN A 381 21.73 -17.44 24.64
CA GLN A 381 22.12 -17.36 23.22
C GLN A 381 20.99 -16.78 22.38
N THR A 382 19.74 -17.17 22.64
CA THR A 382 18.57 -16.69 21.90
C THR A 382 18.26 -15.20 22.13
N CYS A 383 18.82 -14.61 23.19
CA CYS A 383 18.69 -13.20 23.56
C CYS A 383 19.94 -12.38 23.21
N THR A 384 21.00 -13.00 22.71
CA THR A 384 22.26 -12.30 22.43
C THR A 384 22.28 -11.79 21.00
N THR A 385 22.53 -10.50 20.83
CA THR A 385 22.75 -9.86 19.52
C THR A 385 24.14 -9.25 19.46
N THR A 386 24.67 -9.04 18.25
CA THR A 386 25.97 -8.40 18.06
C THR A 386 25.76 -6.95 17.61
N THR A 387 26.02 -6.01 18.50
CA THR A 387 25.93 -4.57 18.22
C THR A 387 27.34 -3.99 18.30
N ASN A 388 27.79 -3.28 17.25
CA ASN A 388 29.14 -2.70 17.18
C ASN A 388 30.29 -3.69 17.43
N GLY A 389 30.14 -4.95 17.00
CA GLY A 389 31.16 -6.00 17.17
C GLY A 389 31.25 -6.58 18.59
N GLN A 390 30.36 -6.18 19.50
CA GLN A 390 30.27 -6.74 20.86
C GLN A 390 28.97 -7.54 21.02
N GLN A 391 29.07 -8.72 21.64
CA GLN A 391 27.90 -9.53 22.00
C GLN A 391 27.20 -8.90 23.20
N GLN A 392 25.92 -8.55 23.03
CA GLN A 392 25.09 -7.95 24.07
C GLN A 392 23.79 -8.75 24.22
N VAL A 393 23.48 -9.13 25.46
CA VAL A 393 22.20 -9.76 25.81
C VAL A 393 21.14 -8.66 25.82
N CYS A 394 20.07 -8.83 25.03
CA CYS A 394 18.96 -7.87 24.91
C CYS A 394 19.43 -6.45 24.62
N SER A 395 20.46 -6.32 23.76
CA SER A 395 21.09 -5.04 23.39
C SER A 395 21.56 -4.20 24.58
N GLY A 396 21.77 -4.80 25.76
CA GLY A 396 22.11 -4.10 27.01
C GLY A 396 20.94 -3.44 27.73
N GLU A 397 19.74 -3.49 27.14
CA GLU A 397 18.57 -2.71 27.54
C GLU A 397 17.43 -3.58 28.11
N GLY A 398 17.76 -4.81 28.51
CA GLY A 398 16.81 -5.76 29.08
C GLY A 398 17.46 -6.97 29.72
N LYS A 399 16.62 -7.86 30.26
CA LYS A 399 17.03 -9.14 30.83
C LYS A 399 16.51 -10.29 29.98
N CYS A 400 17.34 -11.32 29.77
CA CYS A 400 16.89 -12.54 29.11
C CYS A 400 16.17 -13.43 30.12
N VAL A 401 14.88 -13.70 29.89
CA VAL A 401 14.04 -14.57 30.70
C VAL A 401 13.49 -15.66 29.79
N CYS A 402 13.86 -16.91 30.04
CA CYS A 402 13.46 -18.07 29.24
C CYS A 402 13.66 -17.88 27.72
N GLY A 403 14.80 -17.29 27.34
CA GLY A 403 15.18 -17.11 25.95
C GLY A 403 14.48 -15.94 25.23
N GLN A 404 13.73 -15.11 25.96
CA GLN A 404 13.12 -13.88 25.46
C GLN A 404 13.62 -12.65 26.23
N CYS A 405 13.70 -11.51 25.57
CA CYS A 405 14.15 -10.27 26.19
C CYS A 405 13.00 -9.51 26.84
N GLU A 406 13.12 -9.27 28.14
CA GLU A 406 12.28 -8.36 28.91
C GLU A 406 12.97 -7.00 29.00
N CYS A 407 12.44 -6.00 28.26
CA CYS A 407 13.06 -4.68 28.15
C CYS A 407 12.87 -3.86 29.44
N ASN A 408 13.89 -3.09 29.82
CA ASN A 408 13.87 -2.30 31.05
C ASN A 408 12.85 -1.15 31.01
N THR A 409 12.54 -0.63 29.80
CA THR A 409 11.58 0.47 29.60
C THR A 409 10.48 0.08 28.61
N SER A 410 9.26 0.57 28.84
CA SER A 410 8.12 0.34 27.92
C SER A 410 8.26 1.06 26.57
N SER A 411 9.21 1.98 26.44
CA SER A 411 9.56 2.70 25.22
C SER A 411 10.51 1.94 24.29
N GLN A 412 11.18 0.90 24.80
CA GLN A 412 12.05 0.04 24.01
C GLN A 412 11.28 -1.18 23.54
N THR A 413 11.44 -1.50 22.26
CA THR A 413 10.71 -2.57 21.57
C THR A 413 11.66 -3.37 20.69
N GLY A 414 11.14 -4.43 20.08
CA GLY A 414 11.92 -5.36 19.27
C GLY A 414 12.42 -6.57 20.06
N LYS A 415 12.71 -7.65 19.33
CA LYS A 415 13.08 -8.97 19.88
C LYS A 415 14.25 -8.93 20.88
N TYR A 416 15.16 -7.97 20.70
CA TYR A 416 16.35 -7.78 21.53
C TYR A 416 16.35 -6.42 22.22
N CYS A 417 15.20 -5.77 22.40
CA CYS A 417 15.09 -4.41 22.96
C CYS A 417 15.89 -3.33 22.20
N GLN A 418 16.17 -3.57 20.92
CA GLN A 418 17.06 -2.75 20.11
C GLN A 418 16.39 -1.49 19.53
N ILE A 419 15.06 -1.45 19.52
CA ILE A 419 14.29 -0.38 18.88
C ILE A 419 13.86 0.61 19.97
N CYS A 420 14.45 1.81 19.98
CA CYS A 420 13.93 2.92 20.79
C CYS A 420 13.50 4.10 19.89
N PRO A 421 12.23 4.17 19.49
CA PRO A 421 11.74 5.19 18.55
C PRO A 421 11.87 6.64 19.07
N ARG A 422 12.00 6.83 20.40
CA ARG A 422 12.07 8.16 21.05
C ARG A 422 13.43 8.51 21.66
N CYS A 423 14.41 7.60 21.67
CA CYS A 423 15.68 7.86 22.36
C CYS A 423 16.61 8.81 21.57
N GLU A 424 16.46 8.91 20.24
CA GLU A 424 17.36 9.70 19.38
C GLU A 424 16.66 10.89 18.69
N SER A 425 15.38 11.14 19.00
CA SER A 425 14.57 12.14 18.29
C SER A 425 15.14 13.57 18.38
N GLN A 426 15.76 13.92 19.51
CA GLN A 426 16.41 15.22 19.70
C GLN A 426 17.67 15.36 18.84
N ALA A 427 18.52 14.34 18.79
CA ALA A 427 19.74 14.35 17.98
C ALA A 427 19.41 14.48 16.47
N TYR A 428 18.33 13.85 16.02
CA TYR A 428 17.85 14.01 14.65
C TYR A 428 17.26 15.40 14.39
N CYS A 429 16.54 15.99 15.34
CA CYS A 429 16.09 17.38 15.22
C CYS A 429 17.26 18.35 15.07
N ASP A 430 18.30 18.19 15.89
CA ASP A 430 19.49 19.06 15.85
C ASP A 430 20.29 18.88 14.54
N LEU A 431 20.34 17.66 14.01
CA LEU A 431 20.94 17.37 12.71
C LEU A 431 20.17 18.04 11.56
N MET A 432 18.84 17.98 11.56
CA MET A 432 18.03 18.63 10.52
C MET A 432 18.11 20.16 10.57
N LEU A 433 18.20 20.74 11.78
CA LEU A 433 18.42 22.18 11.98
C LEU A 433 19.75 22.68 11.39
N SER A 434 20.74 21.79 11.23
CA SER A 434 22.09 22.12 10.75
C SER A 434 22.39 21.65 9.32
N CYS A 435 21.67 20.65 8.80
CA CYS A 435 21.94 20.03 7.49
C CYS A 435 20.89 20.32 6.40
N VAL A 436 19.68 20.79 6.74
CA VAL A 436 18.63 21.06 5.74
C VAL A 436 18.61 22.55 5.38
N PRO A 437 19.01 22.96 4.15
CA PRO A 437 19.09 24.36 3.69
C PRO A 437 17.90 25.23 4.10
N LYS A 438 16.69 24.75 3.80
CA LYS A 438 15.44 25.48 4.06
C LYS A 438 15.15 25.64 5.55
N ILE A 439 15.61 24.71 6.40
CA ILE A 439 15.44 24.76 7.85
C ILE A 439 16.50 25.66 8.48
N CYS A 440 17.76 25.55 8.05
CA CYS A 440 18.85 26.44 8.50
C CYS A 440 18.50 27.91 8.26
N GLU A 441 17.98 28.23 7.07
CA GLU A 441 17.53 29.59 6.70
C GLU A 441 16.46 30.10 7.66
N LEU A 442 15.46 29.28 7.98
CA LEU A 442 14.41 29.65 8.92
C LEU A 442 14.94 29.84 10.34
N TYR A 443 15.83 28.93 10.78
CA TYR A 443 16.45 28.88 12.12
C TYR A 443 17.43 30.03 12.36
N GLY A 444 18.02 30.56 11.28
CA GLY A 444 18.95 31.68 11.29
C GLY A 444 20.43 31.27 11.35
N THR A 445 20.76 30.02 10.98
CA THR A 445 22.13 29.49 10.91
C THR A 445 22.58 29.30 9.47
N ASN A 446 23.89 29.32 9.22
CA ASN A 446 24.44 28.75 8.00
C ASN A 446 24.46 27.22 8.14
N CYS A 447 24.03 26.48 7.11
CA CYS A 447 24.16 25.01 7.16
C CYS A 447 25.63 24.60 7.15
N THR A 448 25.94 23.54 7.88
CA THR A 448 27.26 22.90 7.88
C THR A 448 27.47 22.08 6.61
N GLU A 449 28.68 22.12 6.03
CA GLU A 449 29.04 21.30 4.86
C GLU A 449 29.25 19.81 5.21
N SER A 450 29.43 19.47 6.49
CA SER A 450 29.71 18.11 6.97
C SER A 450 28.45 17.25 7.16
N CYS A 451 27.64 17.08 6.11
CA CYS A 451 26.39 16.30 6.12
C CYS A 451 26.44 15.04 5.23
N ASP A 452 27.64 14.50 4.96
CA ASP A 452 27.92 13.43 3.98
C ASP A 452 27.12 12.10 4.14
N ARG A 453 26.44 11.91 5.28
CA ARG A 453 25.63 10.72 5.61
C ARG A 453 24.14 11.01 5.86
N PHE A 454 23.68 12.22 5.50
CA PHE A 454 22.31 12.68 5.71
C PHE A 454 21.62 12.94 4.37
N ASP A 455 20.64 12.11 4.02
CA ASP A 455 19.77 12.30 2.86
C ASP A 455 18.37 12.72 3.33
N TYR A 456 17.70 13.62 2.59
CA TYR A 456 16.36 14.07 2.96
C TYR A 456 15.49 14.38 1.74
N LYS A 457 14.16 14.26 1.92
CA LYS A 457 13.15 14.66 0.95
C LYS A 457 12.12 15.58 1.62
N LEU A 458 11.86 16.74 1.02
CA LEU A 458 10.76 17.63 1.42
C LEU A 458 9.46 17.18 0.74
N VAL A 459 8.37 17.12 1.50
CA VAL A 459 7.06 16.66 1.05
C VAL A 459 5.96 17.65 1.47
N ASP A 460 5.02 17.94 0.59
CA ASP A 460 4.03 19.00 0.76
C ASP A 460 2.86 18.61 1.68
N GLU A 461 2.45 17.33 1.72
CA GLU A 461 1.35 16.84 2.59
C GLU A 461 1.73 15.60 3.43
N LEU A 462 1.05 15.44 4.58
CA LEU A 462 1.24 14.30 5.50
C LEU A 462 0.75 12.97 4.91
N THR A 463 -0.15 13.01 3.93
CA THR A 463 -0.79 11.88 3.24
C THR A 463 0.21 11.03 2.45
N ASP A 464 1.28 11.64 1.93
CA ASP A 464 2.40 10.95 1.24
C ASP A 464 3.31 10.13 2.19
N LEU A 465 3.13 10.27 3.51
CA LEU A 465 3.82 9.45 4.53
C LEU A 465 3.07 8.14 4.84
N MET A 466 1.79 8.03 4.43
CA MET A 466 0.93 6.88 4.71
C MET A 466 0.66 5.99 3.50
N ALA A 467 1.14 6.38 2.31
CA ALA A 467 0.75 5.74 1.04
C ALA A 467 1.37 4.35 0.79
N ASN A 468 2.39 3.94 1.54
CA ASN A 468 3.05 2.64 1.36
C ASN A 468 3.23 1.92 2.70
N ASN A 469 2.19 1.29 3.23
CA ASN A 469 2.44 0.12 4.08
C ASN A 469 1.23 -0.81 4.14
N THR A 470 1.35 -1.95 3.45
CA THR A 470 0.44 -3.10 3.52
C THR A 470 0.73 -4.02 4.69
N ASP A 471 1.65 -3.66 5.59
CA ASP A 471 2.27 -4.62 6.51
C ASP A 471 2.29 -4.16 7.98
N GLY A 472 1.20 -3.59 8.48
CA GLY A 472 0.91 -3.47 9.93
C GLY A 472 1.94 -2.78 10.85
N LEU A 473 3.03 -2.22 10.29
CA LEU A 473 4.12 -1.59 11.01
C LEU A 473 3.73 -0.14 11.30
N LEU A 474 3.52 0.19 12.58
CA LEU A 474 3.26 1.55 13.05
C LEU A 474 4.37 2.49 12.56
N THR A 475 4.04 3.35 11.60
CA THR A 475 4.94 4.41 11.13
C THR A 475 5.08 5.46 12.22
N PHE A 476 6.27 5.57 12.81
CA PHE A 476 6.54 6.55 13.87
C PHE A 476 6.89 7.91 13.25
N VAL A 477 5.93 8.83 13.25
CA VAL A 477 6.12 10.22 12.84
C VAL A 477 6.58 11.05 14.04
N ASN A 478 7.70 11.77 13.90
CA ASN A 478 8.27 12.61 14.94
C ASN A 478 8.08 14.10 14.61
N GLN A 479 7.97 14.93 15.64
CA GLN A 479 7.83 16.39 15.49
C GLN A 479 8.99 17.09 16.19
N CYS A 480 9.65 18.01 15.47
CA CYS A 480 10.63 18.93 16.01
C CYS A 480 9.98 20.30 16.23
N ARG A 481 10.23 20.91 17.39
CA ARG A 481 9.90 22.31 17.66
C ARG A 481 11.08 22.97 18.35
N ASN A 482 11.59 24.05 17.79
CA ASN A 482 12.73 24.78 18.34
C ASN A 482 12.57 26.29 18.15
N ARG A 483 13.28 27.10 18.93
CA ARG A 483 13.28 28.57 18.78
C ARG A 483 14.39 29.02 17.83
N THR A 484 14.14 30.04 17.03
CA THR A 484 15.20 30.69 16.24
C THR A 484 16.34 31.17 17.14
N LEU A 485 17.55 31.30 16.59
CA LEU A 485 18.74 31.76 17.35
C LEU A 485 18.54 33.09 18.11
N ASN A 486 17.72 33.99 17.57
CA ASN A 486 17.39 35.27 18.18
C ASN A 486 16.25 35.19 19.22
N ASN A 487 15.71 33.99 19.48
CA ASN A 487 14.56 33.73 20.35
C ASN A 487 13.26 34.49 19.97
N GLU A 488 13.16 35.05 18.76
CA GLU A 488 12.00 35.83 18.32
C GLU A 488 10.87 35.00 17.71
N CYS A 489 11.16 33.82 17.16
CA CYS A 489 10.19 32.97 16.48
C CYS A 489 10.32 31.49 16.89
N ASP A 490 9.21 30.77 16.86
CA ASP A 490 9.18 29.31 16.98
C ASP A 490 9.17 28.69 15.57
N ILE A 491 9.99 27.66 15.37
CA ILE A 491 10.02 26.84 14.16
C ILE A 491 9.55 25.44 14.52
N SER A 492 8.69 24.87 13.69
CA SER A 492 8.27 23.49 13.82
C SER A 492 8.25 22.77 12.48
N PHE A 493 8.58 21.48 12.50
CA PHE A 493 8.49 20.60 11.35
C PHE A 493 8.28 19.16 11.79
N THR A 494 7.76 18.32 10.90
CA THR A 494 7.48 16.92 11.13
C THR A 494 8.37 16.06 10.24
N TYR A 495 8.88 14.94 10.76
CA TYR A 495 9.73 14.05 10.00
C TYR A 495 9.43 12.56 10.23
N GLU A 496 9.71 11.76 9.20
CA GLU A 496 9.70 10.30 9.21
C GLU A 496 11.10 9.80 8.85
N ARG A 497 11.57 8.77 9.55
CA ARG A 497 12.83 8.08 9.25
C ARG A 497 12.56 6.95 8.27
N THR A 498 13.23 6.96 7.13
CA THR A 498 13.05 5.99 6.04
C THR A 498 14.36 5.27 5.77
N ASP A 499 14.84 4.51 6.77
CA ASP A 499 16.16 3.86 6.71
C ASP A 499 16.36 3.06 5.41
N ASP A 500 17.53 3.26 4.79
CA ASP A 500 18.01 2.41 3.70
C ASP A 500 18.98 1.38 4.28
N GLU A 501 18.50 0.16 4.52
CA GLU A 501 19.32 -0.94 5.06
C GLU A 501 20.51 -1.31 4.16
N ILE A 502 20.47 -0.96 2.88
CA ILE A 502 21.50 -1.34 1.89
C ILE A 502 22.72 -0.41 2.00
N ASN A 503 22.51 0.88 2.27
CA ASN A 503 23.57 1.89 2.20
C ASN A 503 24.03 2.43 3.57
N LYS A 504 23.37 2.05 4.68
CA LYS A 504 23.65 2.58 6.03
C LYS A 504 23.65 4.12 6.09
N ARG A 505 22.81 4.79 5.29
CA ARG A 505 22.65 6.26 5.29
C ARG A 505 21.37 6.65 6.01
N LEU A 506 21.41 7.74 6.76
CA LEU A 506 20.23 8.28 7.43
C LEU A 506 19.38 9.04 6.40
N SER A 507 18.18 8.52 6.11
CA SER A 507 17.23 9.13 5.17
C SER A 507 15.96 9.58 5.89
N PHE A 508 15.51 10.81 5.58
CA PHE A 508 14.32 11.40 6.21
C PHE A 508 13.34 11.98 5.19
N LYS A 509 12.05 11.84 5.45
CA LYS A 509 11.00 12.66 4.82
C LYS A 509 10.57 13.75 5.78
N ILE A 510 10.55 15.00 5.33
CA ILE A 510 10.25 16.18 6.15
C ILE A 510 9.04 16.92 5.57
N THR A 511 8.11 17.33 6.42
CA THR A 511 6.89 18.06 6.05
C THR A 511 6.48 19.07 7.13
N LYS A 512 5.43 19.87 6.85
CA LYS A 512 4.85 20.89 7.75
C LYS A 512 5.88 21.85 8.34
N LEU A 513 6.75 22.40 7.51
CA LEU A 513 7.74 23.39 7.93
C LEU A 513 7.05 24.74 8.15
N ASP A 514 6.94 25.17 9.41
CA ASP A 514 6.27 26.40 9.82
C ASP A 514 7.15 27.27 10.72
N LYS A 515 7.01 28.60 10.60
CA LYS A 515 7.69 29.62 11.40
C LYS A 515 6.67 30.61 11.92
N SER A 516 6.37 30.55 13.22
CA SER A 516 5.46 31.46 13.89
C SER A 516 6.24 32.52 14.70
N CYS A 517 6.09 33.78 14.34
CA CYS A 517 6.70 34.92 15.03
C CYS A 517 5.60 35.76 15.73
N ALA A 518 5.90 36.31 16.91
CA ALA A 518 4.98 37.24 17.56
C ALA A 518 4.93 38.57 16.78
N GLU A 519 3.75 38.96 16.29
CA GLU A 519 3.59 40.23 15.56
C GLU A 519 3.77 41.43 16.50
N LYS A 520 4.56 42.43 16.09
CA LYS A 520 4.74 43.68 16.82
C LYS A 520 3.49 44.55 16.65
N VAL A 521 2.66 44.64 17.68
CA VAL A 521 1.48 45.50 17.70
C VAL A 521 1.89 46.97 17.60
N ASN A 522 1.41 47.68 16.57
CA ASN A 522 1.69 49.10 16.39
C ASN A 522 0.84 49.92 17.39
N LEU A 523 1.48 50.33 18.49
CA LEU A 523 0.85 51.08 19.60
C LEU A 523 0.13 52.35 19.12
N VAL A 524 0.59 52.99 18.04
CA VAL A 524 -0.02 54.21 17.47
C VAL A 524 -1.36 53.92 16.81
N VAL A 525 -1.49 52.78 16.13
CA VAL A 525 -2.75 52.37 15.47
C VAL A 525 -3.81 52.00 16.50
N VAL A 526 -3.42 51.28 17.56
CA VAL A 526 -4.34 50.88 18.63
C VAL A 526 -4.77 52.09 19.46
N SER A 527 -3.85 52.97 19.83
CA SER A 527 -4.21 54.18 20.58
C SER A 527 -5.01 55.17 19.71
N GLY A 528 -4.66 55.33 18.43
CA GLY A 528 -5.37 56.21 17.51
C GLY A 528 -6.82 55.78 17.25
N SER A 529 -7.07 54.48 17.10
CA SER A 529 -8.44 53.96 16.86
C SER A 529 -9.34 54.14 18.08
N VAL A 530 -8.82 53.93 19.29
CA VAL A 530 -9.58 54.14 20.55
C VAL A 530 -9.92 55.61 20.73
N ILE A 531 -8.95 56.53 20.54
CA ILE A 531 -9.18 57.97 20.67
C ILE A 531 -10.21 58.46 19.64
N SER A 532 -10.09 58.03 18.38
CA SER A 532 -11.03 58.39 17.32
C SER A 532 -12.45 57.89 17.62
N GLY A 533 -12.59 56.65 18.13
CA GLY A 533 -13.87 56.08 18.54
C GLY A 533 -14.55 56.91 19.64
N ILE A 534 -13.82 57.30 20.68
CA ILE A 534 -14.36 58.12 21.78
C ILE A 534 -14.87 59.47 21.26
N ILE A 535 -14.12 60.13 20.37
CA ILE A 535 -14.50 61.42 19.79
C ILE A 535 -15.77 61.28 18.94
N LEU A 536 -15.88 60.22 18.12
CA LEU A 536 -17.04 59.98 17.27
C LEU A 536 -18.31 59.70 18.09
N VAL A 537 -18.21 58.89 19.15
CA VAL A 537 -19.33 58.63 20.06
C VAL A 537 -19.76 59.92 20.76
N GLY A 538 -18.80 60.74 21.22
CA GLY A 538 -19.09 62.04 21.83
C GLY A 538 -19.82 63.00 20.87
N LEU A 539 -19.37 63.09 19.61
CA LEU A 539 -20.05 63.89 18.58
C LEU A 539 -21.45 63.38 18.26
N ALA A 540 -21.64 62.05 18.18
CA ALA A 540 -22.95 61.45 17.94
C ALA A 540 -23.93 61.78 19.08
N LEU A 541 -23.48 61.69 20.34
CA LEU A 541 -24.30 62.05 21.50
C LEU A 541 -24.68 63.53 21.50
N LEU A 542 -23.76 64.43 21.13
CA LEU A 542 -24.05 65.86 21.00
C LEU A 542 -25.06 66.15 19.88
N LEU A 543 -24.97 65.45 18.75
CA LEU A 543 -25.93 65.58 17.66
C LEU A 543 -27.31 65.06 18.06
N ILE A 544 -27.37 63.91 18.73
CA ILE A 544 -28.62 63.35 19.27
C ILE A 544 -29.23 64.33 20.28
N TRP A 545 -28.44 64.87 21.21
CA TRP A 545 -28.90 65.85 22.17
C TRP A 545 -29.42 67.12 21.49
N LYS A 546 -28.70 67.66 20.50
CA LYS A 546 -29.14 68.83 19.72
C LYS A 546 -30.44 68.55 18.97
N LEU A 547 -30.60 67.36 18.40
CA LEU A 547 -31.81 66.96 17.69
C LEU A 547 -33.01 66.82 18.64
N ILE A 548 -32.80 66.24 19.82
CA ILE A 548 -33.82 66.15 20.87
C ILE A 548 -34.21 67.55 21.36
N ALA A 549 -33.22 68.41 21.63
CA ALA A 549 -33.44 69.78 22.06
C ALA A 549 -34.24 70.58 21.03
N GLU A 550 -33.91 70.47 19.74
CA GLU A 550 -34.64 71.20 18.70
C GLU A 550 -36.07 70.67 18.48
N ILE A 551 -36.31 69.37 18.69
CA ILE A 551 -37.67 68.82 18.68
C ILE A 551 -38.48 69.33 19.88
N LEU A 552 -37.88 69.37 21.07
CA LEU A 552 -38.51 69.91 22.28
C LEU A 552 -38.80 71.41 22.11
N ASP A 553 -37.83 72.20 21.68
CA ASP A 553 -38.00 73.63 21.41
C ASP A 553 -39.09 73.89 20.36
N ARG A 554 -39.13 73.12 19.27
CA ARG A 554 -40.22 73.25 18.27
C ARG A 554 -41.58 72.91 18.85
N LYS A 555 -41.66 71.91 19.72
CA LYS A 555 -42.91 71.50 20.38
C LYS A 555 -43.37 72.54 21.39
N GLU A 556 -42.45 73.10 22.17
CA GLU A 556 -42.72 74.19 23.09
C GLU A 556 -43.08 75.48 22.35
N PHE A 557 -42.37 75.82 21.27
CA PHE A 557 -42.71 76.96 20.41
C PHE A 557 -44.10 76.81 19.79
N ALA A 558 -44.46 75.61 19.33
CA ALA A 558 -45.80 75.34 18.83
C ALA A 558 -46.87 75.46 19.93
N ARG A 559 -46.59 74.99 21.16
CA ARG A 559 -47.47 75.18 22.32
C ARG A 559 -47.63 76.65 22.67
N PHE A 560 -46.53 77.41 22.68
CA PHE A 560 -46.52 78.85 22.94
C PHE A 560 -47.33 79.63 21.89
N GLN A 561 -47.19 79.30 20.59
CA GLN A 561 -48.02 79.88 19.54
C GLN A 561 -49.50 79.54 19.71
N GLN A 562 -49.81 78.32 20.17
CA GLN A 562 -51.18 77.93 20.47
C GLN A 562 -51.75 78.71 21.67
N GLU A 563 -50.94 78.95 22.70
CA GLU A 563 -51.31 79.80 23.84
C GLU A 563 -51.50 81.27 23.41
N LEU A 564 -50.63 81.82 22.55
CA LEU A 564 -50.81 83.15 21.95
C LEU A 564 -52.11 83.24 21.12
N SER A 565 -52.44 82.22 20.34
CA SER A 565 -53.68 82.20 19.53
C SER A 565 -54.96 82.06 20.35
N LYS A 566 -54.86 81.54 21.59
CA LYS A 566 -55.97 81.41 22.55
C LYS A 566 -56.01 82.56 23.55
N ALA A 567 -54.95 83.37 23.63
CA ALA A 567 -54.93 84.62 24.36
C ALA A 567 -55.73 85.66 23.55
N ASN A 568 -57.04 85.70 23.79
CA ASN A 568 -57.88 86.83 23.40
C ASN A 568 -57.42 88.08 24.16
N TRP A 569 -56.50 88.82 23.56
CA TRP A 569 -56.29 90.22 23.89
C TRP A 569 -57.47 91.00 23.29
N GLU A 570 -58.47 91.33 24.09
CA GLU A 570 -59.56 92.21 23.69
C GLU A 570 -59.00 93.61 23.35
N GLN A 571 -58.72 93.84 22.07
CA GLN A 571 -58.47 95.16 21.52
C GLN A 571 -59.81 95.86 21.32
N SER A 572 -60.22 96.65 22.30
CA SER A 572 -61.29 97.64 22.16
C SER A 572 -60.83 98.77 21.23
N GLU A 573 -61.21 98.72 19.95
CA GLU A 573 -61.05 99.85 19.03
C GLU A 573 -62.09 100.93 19.33
N ASN A 574 -61.61 102.12 19.71
CA ASN A 574 -62.40 103.31 20.03
C ASN A 574 -62.78 104.05 18.72
N PRO A 575 -64.08 104.31 18.44
CA PRO A 575 -64.57 104.82 17.14
C PRO A 575 -64.27 106.30 16.82
N LEU A 576 -63.22 106.89 17.41
CA LEU A 576 -62.82 108.28 17.20
C LEU A 576 -61.41 108.45 16.60
N TYR A 577 -60.74 107.38 16.19
CA TYR A 577 -59.41 107.45 15.60
C TYR A 577 -59.47 107.58 14.06
N LYS A 578 -58.93 108.68 13.52
CA LYS A 578 -58.72 108.89 12.08
C LYS A 578 -57.22 109.01 11.81
N GLU A 579 -56.71 108.13 10.94
CA GLU A 579 -55.32 108.19 10.48
C GLU A 579 -55.05 109.42 9.60
N ALA A 580 -53.88 110.02 9.78
CA ALA A 580 -53.41 111.13 8.97
C ALA A 580 -51.91 111.01 8.70
N LYS A 581 -51.55 110.43 7.54
CA LYS A 581 -50.59 111.06 6.63
C LYS A 581 -50.47 110.32 5.28
N SER A 582 -50.60 111.13 4.24
CA SER A 582 -50.50 110.82 2.82
C SER A 582 -49.05 110.82 2.32
N THR A 583 -48.75 109.88 1.43
CA THR A 583 -47.46 109.79 0.72
C THR A 583 -47.54 110.55 -0.61
N PHE A 584 -46.52 111.35 -0.94
CA PHE A 584 -46.36 111.95 -2.26
C PHE A 584 -45.05 111.48 -2.90
N THR A 585 -45.12 111.02 -4.15
CA THR A 585 -44.00 110.50 -4.95
C THR A 585 -43.27 111.62 -5.69
N ASN A 586 -41.94 111.69 -5.56
CA ASN A 586 -41.09 112.59 -6.35
C ASN A 586 -40.45 111.84 -7.56
N PRO A 587 -40.69 112.26 -8.81
CA PRO A 587 -40.29 111.55 -10.02
C PRO A 587 -38.95 112.04 -10.58
N THR A 588 -37.80 111.44 -10.21
CA THR A 588 -36.51 111.73 -10.93
C THR A 588 -35.31 110.77 -10.71
N PHE A 589 -35.49 109.50 -10.32
CA PHE A 589 -34.35 108.54 -10.30
C PHE A 589 -34.73 107.21 -10.92
N GLY A 590 -34.84 107.23 -12.25
CA GLY A 590 -35.14 106.07 -13.08
C GLY A 590 -34.32 106.07 -14.36
N LEU A 591 -32.99 106.24 -14.27
CA LEU A 591 -32.06 106.00 -15.38
C LEU A 591 -30.66 105.59 -14.85
N ARG A 592 -30.04 104.61 -15.55
CA ARG A 592 -28.68 104.03 -15.40
C ARG A 592 -28.55 103.03 -14.23
N GLU A 593 -28.18 101.76 -14.42
CA GLU A 593 -27.19 101.20 -15.35
C GLU A 593 -27.53 99.77 -15.78
N LYS A 594 -28.02 99.64 -17.01
CA LYS A 594 -27.56 98.58 -17.92
C LYS A 594 -26.07 98.86 -18.27
N SER A 595 -25.13 98.59 -17.36
CA SER A 595 -23.69 98.68 -17.68
C SER A 595 -22.72 97.97 -16.72
N MET A 596 -23.16 97.24 -15.69
CA MET A 596 -22.27 96.36 -14.89
C MET A 596 -22.47 94.85 -15.16
N LYS A 597 -23.10 94.50 -16.28
CA LYS A 597 -23.19 93.11 -16.80
C LYS A 597 -22.12 92.76 -17.86
N ARG A 598 -21.00 93.50 -17.93
CA ARG A 598 -19.93 93.24 -18.92
C ARG A 598 -18.47 93.33 -18.42
N ILE A 599 -18.20 93.57 -17.13
CA ILE A 599 -16.83 93.65 -16.58
C ILE A 599 -16.68 92.81 -15.30
N SER A 600 -16.82 91.49 -15.45
CA SER A 600 -16.37 90.47 -14.47
C SER A 600 -16.23 89.09 -15.13
N ARG A 601 -16.71 88.92 -16.38
CA ARG A 601 -16.27 87.88 -17.33
C ARG A 601 -14.82 88.08 -17.86
N LEU A 602 -13.94 88.67 -17.05
CA LEU A 602 -12.52 88.85 -17.32
C LEU A 602 -11.62 88.40 -16.16
N THR A 603 -12.19 87.88 -15.07
CA THR A 603 -11.46 87.21 -13.96
C THR A 603 -11.68 85.69 -13.97
N ASP A 604 -11.69 85.11 -15.17
CA ASP A 604 -11.58 83.66 -15.41
C ASP A 604 -10.23 83.29 -16.07
N ARG A 605 -9.17 84.11 -15.89
CA ARG A 605 -7.87 83.88 -16.57
C ARG A 605 -6.57 84.05 -15.79
N ILE A 606 -6.56 84.29 -14.47
CA ILE A 606 -5.29 84.47 -13.71
C ILE A 606 -5.12 83.58 -12.45
N SER A 607 -6.09 82.76 -12.03
CA SER A 607 -5.88 81.84 -10.87
C SER A 607 -5.74 80.35 -11.19
N ARG A 608 -5.67 79.96 -12.48
CA ARG A 608 -5.23 78.62 -12.93
C ARG A 608 -3.83 78.69 -13.51
N ARG A 609 -2.85 79.04 -12.66
CA ARG A 609 -1.42 78.96 -12.98
C ARG A 609 -0.58 78.82 -11.72
N PHE A 610 -0.79 77.75 -10.96
CA PHE A 610 0.21 77.17 -10.05
C PHE A 610 -0.13 75.70 -9.87
N ASP A 611 0.31 74.91 -10.84
CA ASP A 611 0.48 73.48 -10.71
C ASP A 611 1.89 73.19 -11.24
N PHE A 612 2.83 72.98 -10.31
CA PHE A 612 4.15 72.40 -10.56
C PHE A 612 4.75 71.93 -9.22
N ASN A 613 4.95 70.61 -9.14
CA ASN A 613 5.94 69.86 -8.35
C ASN A 613 5.95 70.01 -6.81
N LYS A 614 5.47 68.97 -6.11
CA LYS A 614 6.35 67.94 -5.51
C LYS A 614 5.57 66.72 -5.02
#